data_AF-A0A6L2NQV6-F1
#
_entry.id   AF-A0A6L2NQV6-F1
#
_cell.length_a   1.000
_cell.length_b   1.000
_cell.length_c   1.000
_cell.angle_alpha   90.00
_cell.angle_beta   90.00
_cell.angle_gamma   90.00
#
_symmetry.space_group_name_H-M   'P 1'
#
loop_
_entity.id
_entity.type
_entity.pdbx_description
1 polymer ?
#
loop_
_entity_poly.entity_id
_entity_poly.type
_entity_poly.pdbx_seq_one_letter_code
_entity_poly.pdbx_strand_id
1 'polypeptide(L)'
;MSDGQLPRNQHKLYLTAPKKDKLVNIEYSNMSDEVVSNAKWVYDNPINSDVDAKLRSFLVELRNDEKILGIQVAAYKDGKVIIDTAAGVLGKDDRRPVQPSSLFPLFSVTKGVTAGMVHWLADKGKLKLDENVANFWPEFGTNGKEQVK
;
A
#
# COMPACT_ATOMS: atom_id res chain seq x y z
N MET A 1 -52.35 -45.65 12.70
CA MET A 1 -51.04 -45.21 13.22
C MET A 1 -50.12 -45.15 12.01
N SER A 2 -50.12 -44.13 11.15
CA SER A 2 -49.83 -42.69 11.32
C SER A 2 -48.53 -42.40 12.03
N ASP A 3 -47.46 -42.10 11.27
CA ASP A 3 -46.67 -40.85 11.31
C ASP A 3 -45.47 -41.00 10.35
N GLY A 4 -44.97 -40.00 9.65
CA GLY A 4 -45.32 -38.59 9.56
C GLY A 4 -44.63 -38.01 8.34
N GLN A 5 -45.42 -37.47 7.41
CA GLN A 5 -44.97 -36.77 6.22
C GLN A 5 -45.55 -35.36 6.32
N LEU A 6 -44.72 -34.36 6.55
CA LEU A 6 -45.15 -32.96 6.55
C LEU A 6 -44.72 -32.31 5.24
N PRO A 7 -45.66 -31.70 4.50
CA PRO A 7 -45.32 -30.47 3.81
C PRO A 7 -46.39 -29.38 3.91
N ARG A 8 -45.86 -28.14 3.85
CA ARG A 8 -46.46 -26.91 3.31
C ARG A 8 -47.66 -26.29 4.05
N ASN A 9 -47.36 -25.23 4.79
CA ASN A 9 -48.26 -24.09 4.92
C ASN A 9 -47.67 -22.90 4.13
N GLN A 10 -48.40 -22.49 3.08
CA GLN A 10 -48.44 -21.07 2.66
C GLN A 10 -49.45 -20.36 3.56
N HIS A 11 -49.25 -19.09 3.90
CA HIS A 11 -50.27 -18.02 3.79
C HIS A 11 -49.67 -16.64 4.15
N LYS A 12 -50.02 -15.65 3.31
CA LYS A 12 -49.60 -14.24 3.23
C LYS A 12 -49.98 -13.42 4.46
N LEU A 13 -49.22 -12.36 4.77
CA LEU A 13 -49.74 -11.09 5.30
C LEU A 13 -48.79 -9.91 5.02
N TYR A 14 -49.35 -8.71 5.03
CA TYR A 14 -49.12 -7.62 4.08
C TYR A 14 -47.97 -6.65 4.44
N LEU A 15 -47.31 -6.14 3.40
CA LEU A 15 -46.38 -5.01 3.42
C LEU A 15 -47.15 -3.68 3.57
N THR A 16 -46.71 -2.82 4.48
CA THR A 16 -46.95 -1.37 4.41
C THR A 16 -45.68 -0.71 3.87
N ALA A 17 -45.78 -0.09 2.70
CA ALA A 17 -44.70 0.68 2.09
C ALA A 17 -44.76 2.16 2.53
N PRO A 18 -43.62 2.84 2.73
CA PRO A 18 -43.52 4.26 2.43
C PRO A 18 -43.05 4.48 0.99
N LYS A 19 -43.43 5.66 0.50
CA LYS A 19 -43.48 6.15 -0.88
C LYS A 19 -42.21 5.97 -1.74
N LYS A 20 -42.48 5.73 -3.02
CA LYS A 20 -41.61 5.90 -4.19
C LYS A 20 -40.92 7.26 -4.17
N ASP A 21 -39.62 7.28 -4.49
CA ASP A 21 -39.09 8.24 -5.44
C ASP A 21 -37.84 7.68 -6.17
N LYS A 22 -37.94 7.76 -7.51
CA LYS A 22 -36.92 7.59 -8.56
C LYS A 22 -36.10 6.29 -8.60
N LEU A 23 -36.57 5.39 -9.45
CA LEU A 23 -35.78 4.33 -10.07
C LEU A 23 -34.73 4.94 -11.00
N VAL A 24 -33.46 4.66 -10.74
CA VAL A 24 -32.42 4.59 -11.79
C VAL A 24 -32.00 3.13 -11.81
N ASN A 25 -32.45 2.39 -12.84
CA ASN A 25 -32.06 1.01 -13.05
C ASN A 25 -30.62 1.01 -13.55
N ILE A 26 -29.68 0.60 -12.70
CA ILE A 26 -28.40 0.06 -13.14
C ILE A 26 -28.54 -1.45 -12.98
N GLU A 27 -28.51 -2.18 -14.09
CA GLU A 27 -28.49 -3.64 -14.07
C GLU A 27 -27.18 -4.11 -13.42
N TYR A 28 -27.27 -4.65 -12.21
CA TYR A 28 -26.16 -5.34 -11.54
C TYR A 28 -26.36 -6.85 -11.77
N SER A 29 -25.82 -7.35 -12.87
CA SER A 29 -25.66 -8.79 -13.07
C SER A 29 -24.33 -9.25 -12.46
N ASN A 30 -24.45 -10.21 -11.52
CA ASN A 30 -23.43 -11.10 -10.92
C ASN A 30 -23.04 -10.81 -9.45
N MET A 31 -23.99 -11.11 -8.55
CA MET A 31 -23.84 -11.28 -7.09
C MET A 31 -23.04 -12.53 -6.68
N SER A 32 -21.86 -12.75 -7.26
CA SER A 32 -20.84 -13.69 -6.76
C SER A 32 -19.50 -13.03 -6.44
N ASP A 33 -19.28 -11.77 -6.85
CA ASP A 33 -18.04 -11.03 -6.62
C ASP A 33 -18.09 -10.12 -5.36
N GLU A 34 -19.26 -9.96 -4.75
CA GLU A 34 -19.50 -9.05 -3.60
C GLU A 34 -19.17 -9.69 -2.23
N VAL A 35 -18.95 -11.01 -2.18
CA VAL A 35 -18.59 -11.75 -0.95
C VAL A 35 -17.07 -11.89 -0.77
N VAL A 36 -16.24 -11.50 -1.75
CA VAL A 36 -14.79 -11.24 -1.55
C VAL A 36 -14.57 -9.81 -1.01
N SER A 37 -15.54 -9.28 -0.26
CA SER A 37 -15.50 -7.94 0.30
C SER A 37 -14.63 -7.89 1.55
N ASN A 38 -13.73 -6.89 1.59
CA ASN A 38 -13.10 -6.30 2.78
C ASN A 38 -12.22 -7.17 3.70
N ALA A 39 -12.20 -8.48 3.56
CA ALA A 39 -11.20 -9.36 4.18
C ALA A 39 -10.13 -9.67 3.11
N LYS A 40 -9.06 -8.90 2.89
CA LYS A 40 -7.98 -8.59 3.84
C LYS A 40 -7.06 -7.57 3.13
N TRP A 41 -7.58 -6.38 2.82
CA TRP A 41 -6.84 -5.39 2.01
C TRP A 41 -5.61 -4.86 2.76
N VAL A 42 -5.68 -4.78 4.09
CA VAL A 42 -4.51 -4.58 4.94
C VAL A 42 -3.93 -5.95 5.32
N TYR A 43 -2.61 -6.09 5.20
CA TYR A 43 -1.89 -7.27 5.66
C TYR A 43 -2.10 -7.47 7.17
N ASP A 44 -2.27 -8.72 7.56
CA ASP A 44 -2.59 -9.08 8.94
C ASP A 44 -1.32 -9.31 9.73
N ASN A 45 -1.01 -8.29 10.50
CA ASN A 45 0.08 -8.24 11.43
C ASN A 45 -0.35 -7.41 12.65
N PRO A 46 0.32 -7.60 13.80
CA PRO A 46 -0.03 -6.89 15.03
C PRO A 46 -0.04 -5.38 14.84
N ILE A 47 -1.03 -4.72 15.44
CA ILE A 47 -1.06 -3.26 15.52
C ILE A 47 0.01 -2.82 16.53
N ASN A 48 0.97 -2.02 16.08
CA ASN A 48 2.12 -1.65 16.91
C ASN A 48 1.89 -0.39 17.77
N SER A 49 0.90 0.45 17.43
CA SER A 49 0.57 1.66 18.18
C SER A 49 -0.82 2.21 17.81
N ASP A 50 -1.33 3.18 18.59
CA ASP A 50 -2.54 3.94 18.23
C ASP A 50 -2.42 4.67 16.88
N VAL A 51 -1.21 5.08 16.51
CA VAL A 51 -0.95 5.73 15.21
C VAL A 51 -1.05 4.70 14.08
N ASP A 52 -0.58 3.47 14.30
CA ASP A 52 -0.73 2.36 13.35
C ASP A 52 -2.22 2.02 13.14
N ALA A 53 -3.01 1.95 14.22
CA ALA A 53 -4.46 1.75 14.12
C ALA A 53 -5.14 2.85 13.27
N LYS A 54 -4.83 4.12 13.54
CA LYS A 54 -5.37 5.26 12.77
C LYS A 54 -4.92 5.23 11.31
N LEU A 55 -3.66 4.89 11.05
CA LEU A 55 -3.14 4.74 9.70
C LEU A 55 -3.92 3.67 8.94
N ARG A 56 -4.16 2.49 9.53
CA ARG A 56 -4.90 1.41 8.87
C ARG A 56 -6.30 1.85 8.46
N SER A 57 -7.02 2.58 9.33
CA SER A 57 -8.33 3.17 8.98
C SER A 57 -8.20 4.15 7.81
N PHE A 58 -7.21 5.05 7.85
CA PHE A 58 -6.98 6.02 6.78
C PHE A 58 -6.60 5.38 5.44
N LEU A 59 -5.82 4.29 5.44
CA LEU A 59 -5.47 3.57 4.23
C LEU A 59 -6.72 2.94 3.58
N VAL A 60 -7.67 2.44 4.39
CA VAL A 60 -8.96 1.94 3.88
C VAL A 60 -9.77 3.08 3.23
N GLU A 61 -9.76 4.29 3.80
CA GLU A 61 -10.39 5.46 3.18
C GLU A 61 -9.74 5.80 1.83
N LEU A 62 -8.41 5.88 1.77
CA LEU A 62 -7.68 6.16 0.52
C LEU A 62 -7.95 5.10 -0.56
N ARG A 63 -8.13 3.83 -0.17
CA ARG A 63 -8.53 2.75 -1.08
C ARG A 63 -9.94 2.97 -1.61
N ASN A 64 -10.89 3.31 -0.74
CA ASN A 64 -12.29 3.52 -1.14
C ASN A 64 -12.42 4.72 -2.10
N ASP A 65 -11.54 5.70 -1.97
CA ASP A 65 -11.38 6.82 -2.91
C ASP A 65 -10.57 6.47 -4.17
N GLU A 66 -10.14 5.22 -4.33
CA GLU A 66 -9.28 4.72 -5.42
C GLU A 66 -7.94 5.48 -5.60
N LYS A 67 -7.46 6.14 -4.54
CA LYS A 67 -6.24 6.97 -4.58
C LYS A 67 -4.95 6.15 -4.52
N ILE A 68 -5.02 4.93 -4.01
CA ILE A 68 -3.86 4.05 -3.83
C ILE A 68 -4.19 2.61 -4.24
N LEU A 69 -3.21 1.94 -4.85
CA LEU A 69 -3.32 0.55 -5.30
C LEU A 69 -2.70 -0.44 -4.30
N GLY A 70 -1.51 -0.09 -3.81
CA GLY A 70 -0.74 -0.86 -2.85
C GLY A 70 0.30 0.04 -2.18
N ILE A 71 0.59 -0.24 -0.92
CA ILE A 71 1.44 0.60 -0.08
C ILE A 71 2.07 -0.22 1.05
N GLN A 72 3.27 0.18 1.48
CA GLN A 72 3.86 -0.21 2.74
C GLN A 72 4.31 1.04 3.49
N VAL A 73 3.98 1.12 4.77
CA VAL A 73 4.38 2.20 5.66
C VAL A 73 5.10 1.61 6.85
N ALA A 74 6.30 2.12 7.13
CA ALA A 74 7.07 1.76 8.32
C ALA A 74 7.50 3.05 9.04
N ALA A 75 7.37 3.07 10.37
CA ALA A 75 7.81 4.18 11.19
C ALA A 75 8.40 3.70 12.52
N TYR A 76 9.43 4.41 12.96
CA TYR A 76 10.15 4.14 14.20
C TYR A 76 10.08 5.35 15.12
N LYS A 77 9.95 5.10 16.41
CA LYS A 77 10.09 6.10 17.47
C LYS A 77 10.94 5.51 18.59
N ASP A 78 11.99 6.21 18.97
CA ASP A 78 12.91 5.79 20.05
C ASP A 78 13.45 4.36 19.85
N GLY A 79 13.81 4.03 18.61
CA GLY A 79 14.32 2.70 18.23
C GLY A 79 13.26 1.59 18.16
N LYS A 80 11.99 1.87 18.44
CA LYS A 80 10.89 0.90 18.39
C LYS A 80 10.06 1.08 17.14
N VAL A 81 9.67 -0.03 16.52
CA VAL A 81 8.68 -0.03 15.44
C VAL A 81 7.34 0.40 16.01
N ILE A 82 6.79 1.49 15.51
CA ILE A 82 5.46 1.98 15.89
C ILE A 82 4.44 1.82 14.76
N ILE A 83 4.91 1.65 13.52
CA ILE A 83 4.10 1.35 12.34
C ILE A 83 4.91 0.36 11.50
N ASP A 84 4.26 -0.71 11.08
CA ASP A 84 4.71 -1.62 10.03
C ASP A 84 3.43 -2.15 9.39
N THR A 85 2.93 -1.48 8.36
CA THR A 85 1.63 -1.79 7.75
C THR A 85 1.80 -1.89 6.24
N ALA A 86 1.45 -3.04 5.69
CA ALA A 86 1.34 -3.29 4.26
C ALA A 86 -0.13 -3.40 3.86
N ALA A 87 -0.52 -2.87 2.70
CA ALA A 87 -1.88 -2.95 2.20
C ALA A 87 -1.95 -2.92 0.68
N GLY A 88 -3.00 -3.51 0.12
CA GLY A 88 -3.31 -3.53 -1.31
C GLY A 88 -2.59 -4.60 -2.11
N VAL A 89 -2.42 -4.33 -3.41
CA VAL A 89 -1.81 -5.26 -4.38
C VAL A 89 -0.63 -4.64 -5.10
N LEU A 90 0.28 -5.45 -5.63
CA LEU A 90 1.51 -4.98 -6.27
C LEU A 90 1.29 -4.21 -7.57
N GLY A 91 0.21 -4.51 -8.30
CA GLY A 91 -0.07 -3.87 -9.58
C GLY A 91 -1.48 -4.13 -10.09
N LYS A 92 -1.83 -3.45 -11.19
CA LYS A 92 -3.09 -3.70 -11.89
C LYS A 92 -3.07 -5.08 -12.55
N ASP A 93 -1.94 -5.40 -13.16
CA ASP A 93 -1.70 -6.69 -13.83
C ASP A 93 -1.13 -7.76 -12.87
N ASP A 94 -0.54 -7.33 -11.75
CA ASP A 94 -0.05 -8.21 -10.68
C ASP A 94 -0.90 -8.07 -9.42
N ARG A 95 -1.88 -8.96 -9.30
CA ARG A 95 -2.87 -8.96 -8.20
C ARG A 95 -2.36 -9.57 -6.90
N ARG A 96 -1.07 -9.94 -6.79
CA ARG A 96 -0.51 -10.45 -5.53
C ARG A 96 -0.62 -9.38 -4.43
N PRO A 97 -0.94 -9.77 -3.18
CA PRO A 97 -1.03 -8.83 -2.08
C PRO A 97 0.32 -8.21 -1.75
N VAL A 98 0.33 -6.95 -1.34
CA VAL A 98 1.49 -6.33 -0.72
C VAL A 98 1.76 -7.01 0.62
N GLN A 99 3.00 -7.41 0.83
CA GLN A 99 3.51 -8.02 2.05
C GLN A 99 4.60 -7.11 2.63
N PRO A 100 4.95 -7.24 3.92
CA PRO A 100 6.08 -6.50 4.50
C PRO A 100 7.43 -6.72 3.77
N SER A 101 7.56 -7.84 3.05
CA SER A 101 8.73 -8.19 2.23
C SER A 101 8.60 -7.82 0.74
N SER A 102 7.51 -7.16 0.35
CA SER A 102 7.30 -6.74 -1.04
C SER A 102 8.30 -5.65 -1.43
N LEU A 103 8.84 -5.74 -2.64
CA LEU A 103 9.78 -4.75 -3.16
C LEU A 103 9.04 -3.69 -3.97
N PHE A 104 9.39 -2.43 -3.72
CA PHE A 104 8.91 -1.27 -4.47
C PHE A 104 10.09 -0.56 -5.15
N PRO A 105 9.91 -0.03 -6.37
CA PRO A 105 10.92 0.81 -7.00
C PRO A 105 11.07 2.12 -6.19
N LEU A 106 12.27 2.36 -5.67
CA LEU A 106 12.57 3.54 -4.83
C LEU A 106 12.84 4.81 -5.64
N PHE A 107 13.01 4.71 -6.96
CA PHE A 107 13.34 5.83 -7.85
C PHE A 107 14.45 6.72 -7.27
N SER A 108 14.22 8.03 -7.15
CA SER A 108 15.21 8.98 -6.65
C SER A 108 15.54 8.84 -5.17
N VAL A 109 14.77 8.09 -4.38
CA VAL A 109 15.09 7.85 -2.95
C VAL A 109 16.44 7.14 -2.80
N THR A 110 16.86 6.35 -3.80
CA THR A 110 18.19 5.71 -3.85
C THR A 110 19.35 6.70 -3.72
N LYS A 111 19.18 7.98 -4.10
CA LYS A 111 20.21 9.02 -3.97
C LYS A 111 20.69 9.20 -2.53
N GLY A 112 19.82 9.00 -1.54
CA GLY A 112 20.21 9.06 -0.12
C GLY A 112 21.22 7.97 0.25
N VAL A 113 21.01 6.75 -0.25
CA VAL A 113 21.95 5.63 -0.06
C VAL A 113 23.28 5.93 -0.75
N THR A 114 23.25 6.38 -2.01
CA THR A 114 24.47 6.77 -2.75
C THR A 114 25.24 7.88 -2.04
N ALA A 115 24.55 8.93 -1.57
CA ALA A 115 25.16 10.01 -0.81
C ALA A 115 25.79 9.48 0.50
N GLY A 116 25.11 8.59 1.21
CA GLY A 116 25.63 7.94 2.41
C GLY A 116 26.91 7.14 2.15
N MET A 117 26.98 6.41 1.03
CA MET A 117 28.19 5.69 0.63
C MET A 117 29.35 6.64 0.34
N VAL A 118 29.10 7.77 -0.34
CA VAL A 118 30.13 8.81 -0.58
C VAL A 118 30.64 9.40 0.73
N HIS A 119 29.74 9.72 1.68
CA HIS A 119 30.13 10.23 3.00
C HIS A 119 30.91 9.18 3.80
N TRP A 120 30.55 7.91 3.70
CA TRP A 120 31.29 6.81 4.34
C TRP A 120 32.72 6.70 3.77
N LEU A 121 32.90 6.85 2.45
CA LEU A 121 34.24 6.90 1.85
C LEU A 121 35.05 8.12 2.32
N ALA A 122 34.39 9.28 2.46
CA ALA A 122 35.02 10.48 2.99
C ALA A 122 35.48 10.30 4.45
N ASP A 123 34.63 9.70 5.30
CA ASP A 123 34.96 9.36 6.69
C ASP A 123 36.16 8.39 6.78
N LYS A 124 36.27 7.46 5.83
CA LYS A 124 37.42 6.56 5.70
C LYS A 124 38.66 7.19 5.09
N GLY A 125 38.64 8.49 4.79
CA GLY A 125 39.75 9.21 4.16
C GLY A 125 40.07 8.71 2.75
N LYS A 126 39.12 8.08 2.05
CA LYS A 126 39.29 7.56 0.69
C LYS A 126 39.08 8.62 -0.38
N LEU A 127 38.38 9.69 -0.03
CA LEU A 127 38.16 10.89 -0.84
C LEU A 127 37.90 12.08 0.07
N LYS A 128 37.94 13.29 -0.47
CA LYS A 128 37.41 14.49 0.18
C LYS A 128 36.27 15.08 -0.65
N LEU A 129 35.27 15.64 0.01
CA LEU A 129 34.09 16.19 -0.65
C LEU A 129 34.38 17.45 -1.48
N ASP A 130 35.57 18.04 -1.33
CA ASP A 130 36.00 19.23 -2.05
C ASP A 130 37.03 18.95 -3.16
N GLU A 131 37.36 17.67 -3.38
CA GLU A 131 38.19 17.21 -4.50
C GLU A 131 37.41 17.26 -5.82
N ASN A 132 38.13 17.45 -6.93
CA ASN A 132 37.51 17.45 -8.24
C ASN A 132 37.13 16.02 -8.63
N VAL A 133 35.96 15.83 -9.24
CA VAL A 133 35.51 14.52 -9.77
C VAL A 133 36.55 13.92 -10.73
N ALA A 134 37.22 14.77 -11.51
CA ALA A 134 38.27 14.37 -12.45
C ALA A 134 39.47 13.66 -11.79
N ASN A 135 39.68 13.81 -10.48
CA ASN A 135 40.71 13.07 -9.74
C ASN A 135 40.39 11.57 -9.66
N PHE A 136 39.11 11.21 -9.71
CA PHE A 136 38.61 9.83 -9.64
C PHE A 136 38.16 9.29 -10.99
N TRP A 137 37.66 10.17 -11.85
CA TRP A 137 37.21 9.85 -13.20
C TRP A 137 37.85 10.83 -14.20
N PRO A 138 39.08 10.57 -14.68
CA PRO A 138 39.82 11.50 -15.53
C PRO A 138 39.07 11.92 -16.80
N GLU A 139 38.35 11.00 -17.44
CA GLU A 139 37.59 11.27 -18.67
C GLU A 139 36.40 12.21 -18.44
N PHE A 140 35.90 12.31 -17.19
CA PHE A 140 34.88 13.29 -16.82
C PHE A 140 35.39 14.72 -17.02
N GLY A 141 36.69 14.97 -16.85
CA GLY A 141 37.30 16.30 -16.88
C GLY A 141 37.22 17.03 -18.24
N THR A 142 36.70 16.41 -19.29
CA THR A 142 36.58 17.04 -20.62
C THR A 142 35.52 18.17 -20.67
N ASN A 143 35.59 19.02 -21.69
CA ASN A 143 34.60 20.10 -21.96
C ASN A 143 34.41 21.08 -20.79
N GLY A 144 35.50 21.47 -20.10
CA GLY A 144 35.42 22.48 -19.03
C GLY A 144 34.96 21.95 -17.68
N LYS A 145 35.00 20.62 -17.45
CA LYS A 145 34.56 19.97 -16.20
C LYS A 145 35.72 19.58 -15.27
N GLU A 146 36.94 20.04 -15.56
CA GLU A 146 38.16 19.70 -14.82
C GLU A 146 38.10 20.14 -13.34
N GLN A 147 37.30 21.18 -13.04
CA GLN A 147 37.17 21.80 -11.71
C GLN A 147 35.82 21.53 -11.04
N VAL A 148 35.00 20.62 -11.59
CA VAL A 148 33.75 20.19 -10.96
C VAL A 148 34.09 19.28 -9.77
N LYS A 149 33.47 19.59 -8.63
CA LYS A 149 33.59 18.84 -7.36
C LYS A 149 32.45 17.84 -7.22
#